data_AF-V6F4Y1-F1
#
_entry.id   AF-V6F4Y1-F1
#
_cell.length_a   1.000
_cell.length_b   1.000
_cell.length_c   1.000
_cell.angle_alpha   90.00
_cell.angle_beta   90.00
_cell.angle_gamma   90.00
#
_symmetry.space_group_name_H-M   'P 1'
#
loop_
_entity.id
_entity.type
_entity.pdbx_description
1 polymer ?
#
loop_
_entity_poly.entity_id
_entity_poly.type
_entity_poly.pdbx_seq_one_letter_code
_entity_poly.pdbx_strand_id
1 'polypeptide(L)'
;MKTRRQTPSDDVAALKAALLRAEAELAVARAKAADDQALIAHQKLQIEKLNRALYGSRAEHTARLIDQMELRFEELAASATEDEIAAEQAVAKTTNVAAFARQRPARQPFPEHLPRERIVEPAPATCACCARLRKLGEDITETLEVIPRQ
;
A
#
# COMPACT_ATOMS: atom_id res chain seq x y z
N MET A 1 5.16 52.20 -7.85
CA MET A 1 5.23 50.79 -7.40
C MET A 1 5.64 50.77 -5.94
N LYS A 2 4.74 50.43 -5.00
CA LYS A 2 5.10 50.29 -3.57
C LYS A 2 5.64 48.88 -3.37
N THR A 3 6.95 48.75 -3.11
CA THR A 3 7.57 47.50 -2.69
C THR A 3 7.02 47.13 -1.32
N ARG A 4 6.36 45.97 -1.20
CA ARG A 4 5.89 45.42 0.07
C ARG A 4 7.13 45.16 0.92
N ARG A 5 7.29 45.85 2.05
CA ARG A 5 8.37 45.55 3.00
C ARG A 5 8.13 44.13 3.52
N GLN A 6 9.11 43.25 3.33
CA GLN A 6 9.13 41.93 3.97
C GLN A 6 9.06 42.12 5.48
N THR A 7 8.17 41.38 6.14
CA THR A 7 8.07 41.38 7.59
C THR A 7 8.89 40.22 8.15
N PRO A 8 9.41 40.31 9.39
CA PRO A 8 10.16 39.22 10.02
C PRO A 8 9.36 37.90 10.11
N SER A 9 8.02 37.96 10.09
CA SER A 9 7.16 36.78 10.03
C SER A 9 7.21 36.06 8.67
N ASP A 10 7.37 36.81 7.57
CA ASP A 10 7.48 36.24 6.23
C ASP A 10 8.82 35.50 6.07
N ASP A 11 9.89 36.04 6.66
CA ASP A 11 11.21 35.40 6.66
C ASP A 11 11.22 34.09 7.46
N VAL A 12 10.55 34.06 8.62
CA VAL A 12 10.39 32.82 9.42
C VAL A 12 9.58 31.77 8.65
N ALA A 13 8.53 32.18 7.93
CA ALA A 13 7.75 31.27 7.09
C ALA A 13 8.59 30.72 5.93
N ALA A 14 9.39 31.57 5.27
CA ALA A 14 10.29 31.16 4.19
C ALA A 14 11.37 30.18 4.68
N LEU A 15 11.96 30.42 5.85
CA LEU A 15 12.94 29.53 6.47
C LEU A 15 12.33 28.16 6.83
N LYS A 16 11.13 28.13 7.40
CA LYS A 16 10.41 26.87 7.66
C LYS A 16 10.13 26.09 6.38
N ALA A 17 9.71 26.77 5.32
CA ALA A 17 9.47 26.14 4.02
C ALA A 17 10.78 25.62 3.36
N ALA A 18 11.91 26.27 3.61
CA ALA A 18 13.22 25.80 3.15
C ALA A 18 13.70 24.59 3.96
N LEU A 19 13.50 24.59 5.29
CA LEU A 19 13.82 23.46 6.17
C LEU A 19 13.04 22.21 5.75
N LEU A 20 11.73 22.32 5.55
CA LEU A 20 10.88 21.20 5.12
C LEU A 20 11.33 20.63 3.76
N ARG A 21 11.77 21.49 2.84
CA ARG A 21 12.32 21.04 1.55
C ARG A 21 13.64 20.29 1.72
N ALA A 22 14.55 20.81 2.53
CA ALA A 22 15.82 20.14 2.82
C ALA A 22 15.61 18.78 3.54
N GLU A 23 14.66 18.71 4.47
CA GLU A 23 14.28 17.46 5.15
C GLU A 23 13.70 16.43 4.16
N ALA A 24 12.86 16.87 3.21
CA ALA A 24 12.33 16.00 2.17
C ALA A 24 13.42 15.51 1.22
N GLU A 25 14.34 16.38 0.78
CA GLU A 25 15.49 16.00 -0.05
C GLU A 25 16.39 14.98 0.66
N LEU A 26 16.66 15.19 1.96
CA LEU A 26 17.43 14.25 2.78
C LEU A 26 16.72 12.90 2.90
N ALA A 27 15.41 12.90 3.13
CA ALA A 27 14.63 11.67 3.22
C ALA A 27 14.65 10.88 1.90
N VAL A 28 14.48 11.56 0.76
CA VAL A 28 14.59 10.95 -0.57
C VAL A 28 16.00 10.39 -0.82
N ALA A 29 17.05 11.10 -0.41
CA ALA A 29 18.42 10.62 -0.55
C ALA A 29 18.68 9.37 0.31
N ARG A 30 18.12 9.32 1.52
CA ARG A 30 18.20 8.15 2.40
C ARG A 30 17.46 6.93 1.84
N ALA A 31 16.23 7.12 1.35
CA ALA A 31 15.47 6.06 0.70
C ALA A 31 16.25 5.44 -0.45
N LYS A 32 16.77 6.27 -1.38
CA LYS A 32 17.62 5.80 -2.48
C LYS A 32 18.85 5.02 -2.01
N ALA A 33 19.51 5.50 -0.96
CA ALA A 33 20.69 4.81 -0.41
C ALA A 33 20.31 3.47 0.24
N ALA A 34 19.14 3.36 0.87
CA ALA A 34 18.61 2.11 1.41
C ALA A 34 18.23 1.13 0.29
N ASP A 35 17.57 1.61 -0.77
CA ASP A 35 17.24 0.83 -1.97
C ASP A 35 18.49 0.27 -2.65
N ASP A 36 19.51 1.12 -2.85
CA ASP A 36 20.79 0.71 -3.42
C ASP A 36 21.47 -0.37 -2.55
N GLN A 37 21.42 -0.23 -1.22
CA GLN A 37 21.96 -1.25 -0.31
C GLN A 37 21.20 -2.58 -0.40
N ALA A 38 19.86 -2.55 -0.49
CA ALA A 38 19.05 -3.74 -0.67
C ALA A 38 19.35 -4.41 -2.03
N LEU A 39 19.51 -3.62 -3.10
CA LEU A 39 19.88 -4.12 -4.44
C LEU A 39 21.26 -4.76 -4.43
N ILE A 40 22.25 -4.15 -3.79
CA ILE A 40 23.61 -4.70 -3.64
C ILE A 40 23.56 -6.02 -2.88
N ALA A 41 22.78 -6.10 -1.79
CA ALA A 41 22.61 -7.34 -1.02
C ALA A 41 21.97 -8.45 -1.87
N HIS A 42 20.92 -8.12 -2.63
CA HIS A 42 20.27 -9.04 -3.55
C HIS A 42 21.22 -9.57 -4.64
N GLN A 43 21.99 -8.68 -5.27
CA GLN A 43 22.97 -9.06 -6.29
C GLN A 43 24.05 -9.98 -5.72
N LYS A 44 24.59 -9.69 -4.53
CA LYS A 44 25.56 -10.56 -3.84
C LYS A 44 24.96 -11.94 -3.55
N LEU A 45 23.73 -12.00 -3.06
CA LEU A 45 23.00 -13.25 -2.84
C LEU A 45 22.85 -14.05 -4.14
N GLN A 46 22.47 -13.40 -5.25
CA GLN A 46 22.36 -14.06 -6.55
C GLN A 46 23.70 -14.62 -7.04
N ILE A 47 24.79 -13.87 -6.88
CA ILE A 47 26.14 -14.31 -7.23
C ILE A 47 26.50 -15.58 -6.44
N GLU A 48 26.25 -15.62 -5.14
CA GLU A 48 26.54 -16.81 -4.32
C GLU A 48 25.69 -18.02 -4.70
N LYS A 49 24.40 -17.82 -5.03
CA LYS A 49 23.53 -18.88 -5.55
C LYS A 49 24.07 -19.46 -6.87
N LEU A 50 24.51 -18.59 -7.78
CA LEU A 50 25.10 -19.00 -9.05
C LEU A 50 26.45 -19.72 -8.85
N ASN A 51 27.32 -19.21 -7.97
CA ASN A 51 28.58 -19.85 -7.63
C ASN A 51 28.35 -21.27 -7.09
N ARG A 52 27.39 -21.46 -6.19
CA ARG A 52 27.01 -22.79 -5.68
C ARG A 52 26.50 -23.71 -6.79
N ALA A 53 25.72 -23.19 -7.73
CA ALA A 53 25.22 -23.98 -8.87
C ALA A 53 26.35 -24.42 -9.81
N LEU A 54 27.35 -23.57 -10.03
CA LEU A 54 28.49 -23.86 -10.91
C LEU A 54 29.51 -24.82 -10.29
N TYR A 55 29.86 -24.60 -9.02
CA TYR A 55 30.95 -25.33 -8.35
C TYR A 55 30.48 -26.49 -7.46
N GLY A 56 29.16 -26.67 -7.32
CA GLY A 56 28.54 -27.77 -6.59
C GLY A 56 28.78 -27.71 -5.07
N SER A 57 28.57 -28.85 -4.40
CA SER A 57 28.67 -28.98 -2.94
C SER A 57 30.08 -28.81 -2.35
N ARG A 58 31.10 -28.54 -3.18
CA ARG A 58 32.50 -28.35 -2.74
C ARG A 58 32.71 -27.15 -1.80
N ALA A 59 31.67 -26.35 -1.59
CA ALA A 59 31.63 -25.32 -0.59
C ALA A 59 30.59 -25.70 0.48
N GLU A 60 30.92 -26.65 1.36
CA GLU A 60 30.02 -27.12 2.43
C GLU A 60 29.47 -25.98 3.31
N HIS A 61 30.19 -24.85 3.36
CA HIS A 61 29.80 -23.63 4.09
C HIS A 61 28.83 -22.70 3.33
N THR A 62 28.49 -22.97 2.06
CA THR A 62 27.71 -22.02 1.23
C THR A 62 26.21 -22.03 1.49
N ALA A 63 25.61 -23.18 1.82
CA ALA A 63 24.16 -23.23 2.07
C ALA A 63 23.77 -22.32 3.24
N ARG A 64 24.43 -22.49 4.39
CA ARG A 64 24.18 -21.66 5.59
C ARG A 64 24.52 -20.18 5.38
N LEU A 65 25.51 -19.88 4.53
CA LEU A 65 25.84 -18.49 4.17
C LEU A 65 24.74 -17.86 3.31
N ILE A 66 24.22 -18.60 2.33
CA ILE A 66 23.11 -18.17 1.48
C ILE A 66 21.87 -17.89 2.34
N ASP A 67 21.51 -18.80 3.26
CA ASP A 67 20.36 -18.61 4.16
C ASP A 67 20.50 -17.33 5.01
N GLN A 68 21.70 -17.04 5.54
CA GLN A 68 21.98 -15.80 6.26
C GLN A 68 21.90 -14.56 5.36
N MET A 69 22.36 -14.66 4.12
CA MET A 69 22.29 -13.57 3.15
C MET A 69 20.86 -13.30 2.70
N GLU A 70 20.01 -14.33 2.59
CA GLU A 70 18.57 -14.20 2.34
C GLU A 70 17.89 -13.42 3.45
N LEU A 71 18.08 -13.82 4.70
CA LEU A 71 17.54 -13.11 5.85
C LEU A 71 18.00 -11.65 5.88
N ARG A 72 19.28 -11.40 5.62
CA ARG A 72 19.82 -10.04 5.60
C ARG A 72 19.25 -9.20 4.46
N PHE A 73 19.01 -9.80 3.30
CA PHE A 73 18.36 -9.12 2.19
C PHE A 73 16.92 -8.75 2.55
N GLU A 74 16.16 -9.66 3.17
CA GLU A 74 14.79 -9.40 3.62
C GLU A 74 14.72 -8.23 4.61
N GLU A 75 15.63 -8.19 5.60
CA GLU A 75 15.75 -7.07 6.54
C GLU A 75 16.02 -5.73 5.83
N LEU A 76 16.97 -5.71 4.89
CA LEU A 76 17.33 -4.50 4.15
C LEU A 76 16.21 -4.05 3.21
N ALA A 77 15.52 -4.99 2.56
CA ALA A 77 14.38 -4.70 1.71
C ALA A 77 13.22 -4.10 2.52
N ALA A 78 12.92 -4.65 3.71
CA ALA A 78 11.92 -4.09 4.60
C ALA A 78 12.29 -2.66 5.04
N SER A 79 13.53 -2.44 5.50
CA SER A 79 14.02 -1.11 5.87
C SER A 79 13.93 -0.11 4.71
N ALA A 80 14.27 -0.53 3.49
CA ALA A 80 14.20 0.30 2.30
C ALA A 80 12.75 0.73 2.02
N THR A 81 11.77 -0.19 2.12
CA THR A 81 10.35 0.18 1.97
C THR A 81 9.86 1.15 3.04
N GLU A 82 10.34 1.03 4.28
CA GLU A 82 10.02 1.99 5.34
C GLU A 82 10.60 3.38 5.04
N ASP A 83 11.83 3.44 4.55
CA ASP A 83 12.50 4.69 4.16
C ASP A 83 11.84 5.33 2.93
N GLU A 84 11.39 4.55 1.94
CA GLU A 84 10.61 5.03 0.80
C GLU A 84 9.31 5.70 1.28
N ILE A 85 8.55 5.05 2.16
CA ILE A 85 7.32 5.61 2.74
C ILE A 85 7.63 6.90 3.51
N ALA A 86 8.71 6.93 4.29
CA ALA A 86 9.14 8.12 5.02
C ALA A 86 9.50 9.28 4.07
N ALA A 87 10.16 8.97 2.94
CA ALA A 87 10.46 9.95 1.90
C ALA A 87 9.19 10.49 1.24
N GLU A 88 8.22 9.64 0.88
CA GLU A 88 6.93 10.07 0.34
C GLU A 88 6.20 11.02 1.29
N GLN A 89 6.16 10.67 2.59
CA GLN A 89 5.54 11.52 3.61
C GLN A 89 6.27 12.86 3.78
N ALA A 90 7.60 12.87 3.72
CA ALA A 90 8.38 14.10 3.81
C ALA A 90 8.13 15.00 2.59
N VAL A 91 8.08 14.42 1.38
CA VAL A 91 7.75 15.15 0.15
C VAL A 91 6.33 15.70 0.21
N ALA A 92 5.35 14.92 0.69
CA ALA A 92 3.96 15.37 0.84
C ALA A 92 3.83 16.61 1.74
N LYS A 93 4.67 16.76 2.77
CA LYS A 93 4.70 17.95 3.64
C LYS A 93 5.20 19.20 2.94
N THR A 94 5.95 19.05 1.84
CA THR A 94 6.41 20.20 1.02
C THR A 94 5.34 20.65 0.03
N THR A 95 4.39 19.79 -0.32
CA THR A 95 3.33 20.11 -1.28
C THR A 95 2.14 20.74 -0.59
N ASN A 96 1.75 21.95 -1.02
CA ASN A 96 0.61 22.69 -0.49
C ASN A 96 -0.74 22.32 -1.15
N VAL A 97 -0.80 21.19 -1.86
CA VAL A 97 -2.01 20.76 -2.57
C VAL A 97 -2.89 19.96 -1.61
N ALA A 98 -4.14 20.40 -1.44
CA ALA A 98 -5.12 19.67 -0.63
C ALA A 98 -5.33 18.26 -1.21
N ALA A 99 -5.14 17.22 -0.40
CA ALA A 99 -5.37 15.84 -0.80
C ALA A 99 -6.85 15.65 -1.19
N PHE A 100 -7.11 15.33 -2.46
CA PHE A 100 -8.46 15.01 -2.93
C PHE A 100 -8.74 13.53 -2.68
N ALA A 101 -9.47 13.21 -1.62
CA ALA A 101 -9.97 11.87 -1.40
C ALA A 101 -11.15 11.60 -2.37
N ARG A 102 -10.91 10.80 -3.41
CA ARG A 102 -11.99 10.29 -4.27
C ARG A 102 -12.89 9.38 -3.43
N GLN A 103 -14.12 9.83 -3.17
CA GLN A 103 -15.15 8.97 -2.61
C GLN A 103 -15.41 7.81 -3.60
N ARG A 104 -15.27 6.56 -3.13
CA ARG A 104 -15.65 5.39 -3.93
C ARG A 104 -17.17 5.46 -4.14
N PRO A 105 -17.67 5.25 -5.37
CA PRO A 105 -19.10 5.16 -5.59
C PRO A 105 -19.65 3.98 -4.78
N ALA A 106 -20.44 4.28 -3.76
CA ALA A 106 -21.20 3.27 -3.03
C ALA A 106 -22.49 2.96 -3.82
N ARG A 107 -22.92 1.69 -3.82
CA ARG A 107 -24.22 1.31 -4.37
C ARG A 107 -25.29 1.97 -3.50
N GLN A 108 -26.05 2.91 -4.06
CA GLN A 108 -27.24 3.42 -3.39
C GLN A 108 -28.34 2.36 -3.46
N PRO A 109 -29.16 2.20 -2.40
CA PRO A 109 -30.31 1.30 -2.44
C PRO A 109 -31.29 1.76 -3.53
N PHE A 110 -32.08 0.84 -4.09
CA PHE A 110 -33.08 1.24 -5.08
C PHE A 110 -34.17 2.12 -4.45
N PRO A 111 -34.77 3.06 -5.21
CA PRO A 111 -35.84 3.92 -4.71
C PRO A 111 -37.03 3.15 -4.09
N GLU A 112 -37.65 3.73 -3.06
CA GLU A 112 -38.78 3.10 -2.34
C GLU A 112 -40.09 3.09 -3.15
N HIS A 113 -40.25 4.02 -4.09
CA HIS A 113 -41.49 4.18 -4.88
C HIS A 113 -41.62 3.18 -6.04
N LEU A 114 -40.58 2.39 -6.31
CA LEU A 114 -40.65 1.35 -7.35
C LEU A 114 -41.45 0.15 -6.85
N PRO A 115 -42.26 -0.49 -7.71
CA PRO A 115 -42.93 -1.73 -7.34
C PRO A 115 -41.87 -2.79 -7.00
N ARG A 116 -42.03 -3.46 -5.85
CA ARG A 116 -41.08 -4.48 -5.36
C ARG A 116 -41.74 -5.84 -5.33
N GLU A 117 -41.08 -6.83 -5.91
CA GLU A 117 -41.41 -8.24 -5.72
C GLU A 117 -40.38 -8.87 -4.78
N ARG A 118 -40.84 -9.55 -3.72
CA ARG A 118 -39.96 -10.22 -2.76
C ARG A 118 -40.03 -11.73 -2.97
N ILE A 119 -38.97 -12.29 -3.53
CA ILE A 119 -38.78 -13.73 -3.64
C ILE A 119 -37.93 -14.19 -2.45
N VAL A 120 -38.46 -15.09 -1.63
CA VAL A 120 -37.73 -15.69 -0.51
C VAL A 120 -37.40 -17.12 -0.86
N GLU A 121 -36.13 -17.39 -1.11
CA GLU A 121 -35.65 -18.76 -1.28
C GLU A 121 -35.54 -19.45 0.09
N PRO A 122 -36.24 -20.58 0.31
CA PRO A 122 -36.21 -21.26 1.60
C PRO A 122 -34.85 -21.92 1.81
N ALA A 123 -34.19 -21.59 2.91
CA ALA A 123 -32.99 -22.30 3.34
C ALA A 123 -33.33 -23.76 3.73
N PRO A 124 -32.42 -24.72 3.50
CA PRO A 124 -32.62 -26.11 3.91
C PRO A 124 -32.75 -26.20 5.43
N ALA A 125 -33.75 -26.94 5.92
CA ALA A 125 -34.02 -27.08 7.36
C ALA A 125 -33.12 -28.12 8.06
N THR A 126 -32.43 -28.97 7.29
CA THR A 126 -31.65 -30.12 7.76
C THR A 126 -30.38 -30.28 6.92
N CYS A 127 -29.20 -30.37 7.55
CA CYS A 127 -27.99 -30.85 6.86
C CYS A 127 -27.95 -32.38 6.93
N ALA A 128 -27.38 -33.02 5.91
CA ALA A 128 -27.04 -34.44 5.97
C ALA A 128 -25.94 -34.75 7.01
N CYS A 129 -25.23 -33.72 7.46
CA CYS A 129 -24.05 -33.77 8.32
C CYS A 129 -24.33 -33.42 9.79
N CYS A 130 -25.26 -32.49 10.01
CA CYS A 130 -25.56 -31.86 11.29
C CYS A 130 -27.09 -31.70 11.35
N ALA A 131 -27.72 -31.87 12.51
CA ALA A 131 -29.17 -31.98 12.67
C ALA A 131 -29.98 -30.71 12.25
N ARG A 132 -31.07 -30.40 12.97
CA ARG A 132 -31.95 -29.26 12.63
C ARG A 132 -31.16 -27.94 12.61
N LEU A 133 -31.18 -27.25 11.46
CA LEU A 133 -30.49 -25.99 11.26
C LEU A 133 -31.30 -24.81 11.85
N ARG A 134 -30.60 -23.76 12.28
CA ARG A 134 -31.18 -22.47 12.69
C ARG A 134 -30.74 -21.38 11.72
N LYS A 135 -31.59 -20.40 11.48
CA LYS A 135 -31.32 -19.28 10.57
C LYS A 135 -30.22 -18.38 11.13
N LEU A 136 -29.16 -18.15 10.34
CA LEU A 136 -28.09 -17.20 10.65
C LEU A 136 -27.99 -16.19 9.50
N GLY A 137 -28.44 -14.97 9.75
CA GLY A 137 -28.42 -13.89 8.75
C GLY A 137 -29.38 -14.09 7.58
N GLU A 138 -29.43 -13.06 6.73
CA GLU A 138 -30.13 -13.06 5.45
C GLU A 138 -29.23 -12.32 4.45
N ASP A 139 -28.91 -12.96 3.32
CA ASP A 139 -28.30 -12.27 2.18
C ASP A 139 -29.44 -11.72 1.31
N ILE A 140 -29.43 -10.40 1.09
CA ILE A 140 -30.47 -9.70 0.31
C ILE A 140 -29.83 -9.18 -0.98
N THR A 141 -30.31 -9.66 -2.12
CA THR A 141 -29.95 -9.14 -3.45
C THR A 141 -31.14 -8.43 -4.07
N GLU A 142 -31.01 -7.12 -4.30
CA GLU A 142 -32.01 -6.34 -5.05
C GLU A 142 -31.64 -6.32 -6.55
N THR A 143 -32.60 -6.57 -7.44
CA THR A 143 -32.43 -6.51 -8.91
C THR A 143 -33.46 -5.55 -9.49
N LEU A 144 -33.04 -4.62 -10.36
CA LEU A 144 -33.90 -3.65 -11.02
C LEU A 144 -34.13 -4.06 -12.48
N GLU A 145 -35.36 -4.36 -12.83
CA GLU A 145 -35.77 -4.56 -14.22
C GLU A 145 -35.92 -3.20 -14.92
N VAL A 146 -35.11 -2.97 -15.97
CA VAL A 146 -35.11 -1.73 -16.73
C VAL A 146 -35.59 -2.01 -18.14
N ILE A 147 -36.64 -1.31 -18.59
CA ILE A 147 -37.03 -1.29 -20.00
C ILE A 147 -36.09 -0.32 -20.73
N PRO A 148 -35.26 -0.79 -21.68
CA PRO A 148 -34.35 0.08 -22.42
C PRO A 148 -35.14 1.11 -23.25
N ARG A 149 -34.62 2.33 -23.36
CA ARG A 149 -35.22 3.38 -24.21
C ARG A 149 -35.10 2.98 -25.68
N GLN A 150 -36.15 3.22 -26.47
CA GLN A 150 -36.16 3.07 -27.93
C GLN A 150 -35.51 4.28 -28.63
#